data_AF-A0A9D9WUE2-F1
#
_entry.id   AF-A0A9D9WUE2-F1
#
_cell.length_a   1.000
_cell.length_b   1.000
_cell.length_c   1.000
_cell.angle_alpha   90.00
_cell.angle_beta   90.00
_cell.angle_gamma   90.00
#
_symmetry.space_group_name_H-M   'P 1'
#
loop_
_entity.id
_entity.type
_entity.pdbx_description
1 polymer ?
#
loop_
_entity_poly.entity_id
_entity_poly.type
_entity_poly.pdbx_seq_one_letter_code
_entity_poly.pdbx_strand_id
1 'polypeptide(L)'
;MADSEYLSTRQAAIRLGVSLGTVQNMVESGALEAWKTAGGHRRIPVASVETLLARRRSLTPSAQEYGGQIDILVAEDDLTLQMLYQMTVDSWNLPVKLRIVANGFDGLLQVGQRVPDILIADLMMPGIDGFEMIRRLRANTDLARMDIIVVSDIDRDEILARGLPADITIFGKPIPFHEIKGFILGRLASRQRVS
;
A
#
# COMPACT_ATOMS: atom_id res chain seq x y z
N MET A 1 38.18 -5.98 2.80
CA MET A 1 36.79 -6.32 3.17
C MET A 1 36.14 -5.04 3.68
N ALA A 2 35.50 -4.24 2.82
CA ALA A 2 34.97 -2.93 3.20
C ALA A 2 33.86 -2.44 2.23
N ASP A 3 32.89 -3.32 1.92
CA ASP A 3 31.78 -2.96 1.02
C ASP A 3 30.40 -3.36 1.60
N SER A 4 30.34 -3.64 2.91
CA SER A 4 29.15 -4.18 3.59
C SER A 4 28.20 -3.11 4.17
N GLU A 5 28.53 -1.82 4.05
CA GLU A 5 27.73 -0.73 4.63
C GLU A 5 26.73 -0.11 3.64
N TYR A 6 26.87 -0.38 2.34
CA TYR A 6 26.11 0.32 1.31
C TYR A 6 25.51 -0.62 0.26
N LEU A 7 24.33 -0.26 -0.23
CA LEU A 7 23.59 -0.97 -1.26
C LEU A 7 23.50 -0.11 -2.52
N SER A 8 23.55 -0.77 -3.67
CA SER A 8 23.06 -0.17 -4.92
C SER A 8 21.54 -0.01 -4.88
N THR A 9 21.00 0.86 -5.74
CA THR A 9 19.54 1.02 -5.92
C THR A 9 18.83 -0.33 -6.17
N ARG A 10 19.45 -1.23 -6.94
CA ARG A 10 18.89 -2.55 -7.24
C ARG A 10 18.88 -3.47 -6.02
N GLN A 11 19.95 -3.47 -5.24
CA GLN A 11 20.02 -4.27 -4.01
C GLN A 11 19.05 -3.76 -2.95
N ALA A 12 18.91 -2.43 -2.81
CA ALA A 12 17.89 -1.84 -1.94
C ALA A 12 16.47 -2.21 -2.39
N ALA A 13 16.19 -2.22 -3.70
CA ALA A 13 14.89 -2.60 -4.26
C ALA A 13 14.52 -4.05 -3.90
N ILE A 14 15.46 -4.98 -4.08
CA ILE A 14 15.30 -6.40 -3.70
C ILE A 14 15.05 -6.52 -2.20
N ARG A 15 15.82 -5.80 -1.37
CA ARG A 15 15.74 -5.89 0.09
C ARG A 15 14.45 -5.29 0.67
N LEU A 16 13.94 -4.24 0.04
CA LEU A 16 12.67 -3.61 0.41
C LEU A 16 11.44 -4.34 -0.18
N GLY A 17 11.64 -5.15 -1.22
CA GLY A 17 10.57 -5.82 -1.96
C GLY A 17 9.78 -4.85 -2.85
N VAL A 18 10.45 -3.83 -3.42
CA VAL A 18 9.83 -2.81 -4.27
C VAL A 18 10.56 -2.68 -5.62
N SER A 19 10.00 -1.94 -6.56
CA SER A 19 10.64 -1.74 -7.87
C SER A 19 11.88 -0.84 -7.78
N LEU A 20 12.77 -0.93 -8.79
CA LEU A 20 13.93 -0.04 -8.88
C LEU A 20 13.50 1.44 -8.92
N GLY A 21 12.46 1.76 -9.70
CA GLY A 21 11.90 3.11 -9.79
C GLY A 21 11.34 3.59 -8.44
N THR A 22 10.69 2.71 -7.68
CA THR A 22 10.23 3.02 -6.32
C THR A 22 11.39 3.42 -5.41
N VAL A 23 12.52 2.71 -5.47
CA VAL A 23 13.71 3.11 -4.69
C VAL A 23 14.29 4.44 -5.17
N GLN A 24 14.36 4.68 -6.47
CA GLN A 24 14.85 5.96 -7.01
C GLN A 24 14.00 7.12 -6.50
N ASN A 25 12.68 6.94 -6.52
CA ASN A 25 11.73 7.95 -6.05
C ASN A 25 11.77 8.11 -4.52
N MET A 26 11.91 7.03 -3.76
CA MET A 26 12.12 7.10 -2.30
C MET A 26 13.37 7.91 -1.94
N VAL A 27 14.42 7.81 -2.75
CA VAL A 27 15.61 8.66 -2.59
C VAL A 27 15.32 10.11 -2.91
N GLU A 28 14.61 10.37 -4.00
CA GLU A 28 14.27 11.73 -4.43
C GLU A 28 13.30 12.44 -3.47
N SER A 29 12.39 11.70 -2.85
CA SER A 29 11.47 12.21 -1.83
C SER A 29 12.08 12.31 -0.43
N GLY A 30 13.34 11.91 -0.25
CA GLY A 30 14.02 11.86 1.06
C GLY A 30 13.53 10.76 1.99
N ALA A 31 12.68 9.82 1.52
CA ALA A 31 12.23 8.68 2.30
C ALA A 31 13.33 7.61 2.48
N LEU A 32 14.35 7.63 1.63
CA LEU A 32 15.52 6.76 1.72
C LEU A 32 16.78 7.59 1.49
N GLU A 33 17.64 7.68 2.49
CA GLU A 33 18.93 8.36 2.34
C GLU A 33 19.79 7.69 1.26
N ALA A 34 20.39 8.51 0.38
CA ALA A 34 21.37 8.04 -0.57
C ALA A 34 22.26 9.20 -1.06
N TRP A 35 23.45 8.86 -1.55
CA TRP A 35 24.31 9.81 -2.27
C TRP A 35 24.79 9.24 -3.60
N LYS A 36 25.28 10.12 -4.48
CA LYS A 36 25.94 9.73 -5.73
C LYS A 36 27.45 9.68 -5.54
N THR A 37 28.07 8.62 -6.06
CA THR A 37 29.53 8.54 -6.21
C THR A 37 30.00 9.38 -7.40
N ALA A 38 31.30 9.64 -7.50
CA ALA A 38 31.90 10.35 -8.64
C ALA A 38 31.59 9.69 -10.00
N GLY A 39 31.37 8.37 -10.02
CA GLY A 39 30.95 7.60 -11.20
C GLY A 39 29.44 7.60 -11.47
N GLY A 40 28.65 8.45 -10.81
CA GLY A 40 27.21 8.60 -11.04
C GLY A 40 26.31 7.54 -10.38
N HIS A 41 26.86 6.44 -9.89
CA HIS A 41 26.09 5.41 -9.18
C HIS A 41 25.66 5.87 -7.80
N ARG A 42 24.40 5.57 -7.42
CA ARG A 42 23.86 5.81 -6.08
C ARG A 42 24.38 4.77 -5.08
N ARG A 43 24.59 5.21 -3.84
CA ARG A 43 24.89 4.39 -2.66
C ARG A 43 23.87 4.70 -1.58
N ILE A 44 23.20 3.65 -1.12
CA ILE A 44 22.15 3.72 -0.10
C ILE A 44 22.72 3.05 1.16
N PRO A 45 22.79 3.72 2.31
CA PRO A 45 23.19 3.08 3.56
C PRO A 45 22.31 1.87 3.87
N VAL A 46 22.93 0.74 4.24
CA VAL A 46 22.19 -0.42 4.76
C VAL A 46 21.34 0.02 5.95
N ALA A 47 21.86 0.87 6.84
CA ALA A 47 21.13 1.41 7.99
C ALA A 47 19.85 2.17 7.61
N SER A 48 19.84 2.88 6.48
CA SER A 48 18.66 3.61 5.97
C SER A 48 17.57 2.62 5.53
N VAL A 49 17.96 1.57 4.80
CA VAL A 49 17.06 0.47 4.40
C VAL A 49 16.56 -0.30 5.62
N GLU A 50 17.44 -0.63 6.56
CA GLU A 50 17.07 -1.35 7.79
C GLU A 50 16.17 -0.51 8.69
N THR A 51 16.37 0.80 8.79
CA THR A 51 15.46 1.70 9.53
C THR A 51 14.08 1.70 8.91
N LEU A 52 13.98 1.73 7.58
CA LEU A 52 12.70 1.68 6.87
C LEU A 52 12.02 0.32 7.06
N LEU A 53 12.77 -0.79 6.99
CA LEU A 53 12.26 -2.14 7.24
C LEU A 53 11.84 -2.34 8.70
N ALA A 54 12.62 -1.82 9.65
CA ALA A 54 12.30 -1.85 11.07
C ALA A 54 11.04 -1.04 11.34
N ARG A 55 10.91 0.16 10.74
CA ARG A 55 9.69 0.97 10.80
C ARG A 55 8.50 0.20 10.22
N ARG A 56 8.67 -0.51 9.09
CA ARG A 56 7.63 -1.40 8.52
C ARG A 56 7.28 -2.55 9.46
N ARG A 57 8.25 -3.13 10.18
CA ARG A 57 8.07 -4.23 11.15
C ARG A 57 7.41 -3.79 12.46
N SER A 58 7.73 -2.60 12.94
CA SER A 58 7.11 -2.00 14.13
C SER A 58 5.72 -1.45 13.84
N LEU A 59 5.45 -1.11 12.57
CA LEU A 59 4.15 -0.64 12.07
C LEU A 59 3.36 -1.73 11.34
N THR A 60 3.90 -2.95 11.23
CA THR A 60 3.05 -4.11 11.02
C THR A 60 2.36 -4.30 12.36
N PRO A 61 1.01 -4.38 12.40
CA PRO A 61 0.33 -4.48 13.67
C PRO A 61 0.89 -5.68 14.41
N SER A 62 1.64 -5.41 15.49
CA SER A 62 1.93 -6.42 16.47
C SER A 62 0.58 -6.95 16.94
N ALA A 63 0.50 -8.24 17.26
CA ALA A 63 -0.72 -8.82 17.83
C ALA A 63 -1.14 -8.17 19.17
N GLN A 64 -0.47 -7.10 19.61
CA GLN A 64 -0.74 -6.33 20.81
C GLN A 64 -1.35 -4.94 20.54
N GLU A 65 -1.48 -4.48 19.28
CA GLU A 65 -2.22 -3.26 18.91
C GLU A 65 -3.66 -3.53 18.45
N TYR A 66 -4.30 -4.62 18.90
CA TYR A 66 -5.70 -4.96 18.59
C TYR A 66 -6.74 -4.08 19.31
N GLY A 67 -6.43 -2.79 19.53
CA GLY A 67 -7.36 -1.81 20.09
C GLY A 67 -7.00 -0.40 19.64
N GLY A 68 -7.71 0.12 18.63
CA GLY A 68 -7.62 1.56 18.34
C GLY A 68 -8.29 1.99 17.06
N GLN A 69 -7.82 1.51 15.90
CA GLN A 69 -8.27 2.02 14.59
C GLN A 69 -7.94 1.05 13.45
N ILE A 70 -8.81 0.91 12.44
CA ILE A 70 -8.49 0.28 11.15
C ILE A 70 -7.80 1.33 10.27
N ASP A 71 -6.60 1.05 9.77
CA ASP A 71 -5.90 1.91 8.79
C ASP A 71 -6.30 1.53 7.36
N ILE A 72 -6.92 2.47 6.65
CA ILE A 72 -7.38 2.30 5.27
C ILE A 72 -6.60 3.25 4.37
N LEU A 73 -5.98 2.72 3.33
CA LEU A 73 -5.38 3.50 2.26
C LEU A 73 -6.25 3.40 1.01
N VAL A 74 -6.65 4.54 0.45
CA VAL A 74 -7.37 4.63 -0.82
C VAL A 74 -6.43 5.19 -1.88
N ALA A 75 -6.31 4.49 -3.01
CA ALA A 75 -5.64 4.97 -4.21
C ALA A 75 -6.68 5.27 -5.29
N GLU A 76 -6.96 6.56 -5.51
CA GLU A 76 -8.02 7.09 -6.37
C GLU A 76 -7.56 8.46 -6.89
N ASP A 77 -7.52 8.67 -8.20
CA ASP A 77 -7.02 9.91 -8.80
C ASP A 77 -8.11 10.99 -8.96
N ASP A 78 -9.39 10.61 -8.93
CA ASP A 78 -10.49 11.58 -9.02
C ASP A 78 -10.75 12.29 -7.68
N LEU A 79 -10.55 13.60 -7.65
CA LEU A 79 -10.71 14.43 -6.45
C LEU A 79 -12.14 14.38 -5.87
N THR A 80 -13.17 14.21 -6.71
CA THR A 80 -14.56 14.13 -6.25
C THR A 80 -14.79 12.84 -5.50
N LEU A 81 -14.28 11.72 -6.03
CA LEU A 81 -14.35 10.42 -5.37
C LEU A 81 -13.52 10.40 -4.09
N GLN A 82 -12.34 11.02 -4.07
CA GLN A 82 -11.55 11.19 -2.84
C GLN A 82 -12.34 11.92 -1.74
N MET A 83 -12.99 13.05 -2.07
CA MET A 83 -13.84 13.78 -1.13
C MET A 83 -15.02 12.92 -0.66
N LEU A 84 -15.64 12.16 -1.57
CA LEU A 84 -16.74 11.26 -1.25
C LEU A 84 -16.29 10.14 -0.28
N TYR A 85 -15.11 9.55 -0.49
CA TYR A 85 -14.51 8.60 0.45
C TYR A 85 -14.34 9.23 1.83
N GLN A 86 -13.71 10.41 1.90
CA GLN A 86 -13.46 11.09 3.16
C GLN A 86 -14.76 11.37 3.93
N MET A 87 -15.72 12.04 3.29
CA MET A 87 -17.01 12.39 3.90
C MET A 87 -17.79 11.15 4.36
N THR A 88 -17.79 10.10 3.54
CA THR A 88 -18.57 8.89 3.84
C THR A 88 -17.94 8.10 4.98
N VAL A 89 -16.62 7.91 4.97
CA VAL A 89 -15.91 7.19 6.04
C VAL A 89 -16.03 7.94 7.37
N ASP A 90 -15.88 9.27 7.38
CA ASP A 90 -16.03 10.09 8.58
C ASP A 90 -17.45 9.98 9.17
N SER A 91 -18.46 9.94 8.30
CA SER A 91 -19.87 9.80 8.71
C SER A 91 -20.19 8.49 9.43
N TRP A 92 -19.34 7.46 9.27
CA TRP A 92 -19.61 6.16 9.88
C TRP A 92 -19.35 6.15 11.39
N ASN A 93 -18.62 7.14 11.92
CA ASN A 93 -18.24 7.22 13.32
C ASN A 93 -17.60 5.91 13.84
N LEU A 94 -16.79 5.29 12.97
CA LEU A 94 -16.04 4.07 13.27
C LEU A 94 -14.59 4.43 13.61
N PRO A 95 -13.87 3.58 14.36
CA PRO A 95 -12.45 3.73 14.58
C PRO A 95 -11.69 3.39 13.29
N VAL A 96 -11.68 4.31 12.32
CA VAL A 96 -11.01 4.19 11.01
C VAL A 96 -10.08 5.37 10.80
N LYS A 97 -8.86 5.10 10.36
CA LYS A 97 -7.89 6.08 9.90
C LYS A 97 -7.86 5.99 8.38
N LEU A 98 -8.38 7.00 7.70
CA LEU A 98 -8.34 7.07 6.25
C LEU A 98 -7.09 7.82 5.79
N ARG A 99 -6.38 7.25 4.81
CA ARG A 99 -5.34 7.92 4.03
C ARG A 99 -5.74 7.81 2.57
N ILE A 100 -5.56 8.88 1.81
CA ILE A 100 -5.88 8.92 0.39
C ILE A 100 -4.65 9.35 -0.39
N VAL A 101 -4.40 8.67 -1.50
CA VAL A 101 -3.36 9.03 -2.48
C VAL A 101 -3.97 9.15 -3.86
N ALA A 102 -3.44 10.08 -4.65
CA ALA A 102 -4.00 10.43 -5.95
C ALA A 102 -3.47 9.58 -7.12
N ASN A 103 -2.65 8.56 -6.84
CA ASN A 103 -2.12 7.65 -7.86
C ASN A 103 -1.58 6.37 -7.21
N GLY A 104 -1.44 5.31 -8.01
CA GLY A 104 -0.97 4.01 -7.50
C GLY A 104 0.52 3.98 -7.16
N PHE A 105 1.33 4.91 -7.68
CA PHE A 105 2.74 5.03 -7.26
C PHE A 105 2.86 5.47 -5.80
N ASP A 106 2.17 6.53 -5.42
CA ASP A 106 2.08 7.00 -4.04
C ASP A 106 1.42 5.93 -3.16
N GLY A 107 0.50 5.15 -3.70
CA GLY A 107 -0.07 3.96 -3.05
C GLY A 107 0.99 2.93 -2.67
N LEU A 108 1.82 2.51 -3.64
CA LEU A 108 2.93 1.58 -3.38
C LEU A 108 3.93 2.15 -2.37
N LEU A 109 4.25 3.45 -2.47
CA LEU A 109 5.14 4.13 -1.53
C LEU A 109 4.57 4.11 -0.10
N GLN A 110 3.30 4.49 0.06
CA GLN A 110 2.60 4.53 1.34
C GLN A 110 2.47 3.13 1.96
N VAL A 111 2.18 2.09 1.17
CA VAL A 111 2.17 0.70 1.64
C VAL A 111 3.57 0.27 2.10
N GLY A 112 4.61 0.63 1.34
CA GLY A 112 6.00 0.35 1.70
C GLY A 112 6.44 1.02 3.00
N GLN A 113 5.96 2.23 3.28
CA GLN A 113 6.24 2.97 4.51
C GLN A 113 5.43 2.45 5.70
N ARG A 114 4.14 2.16 5.49
CA ARG A 114 3.20 1.69 6.50
C ARG A 114 2.11 0.85 5.83
N VAL A 115 2.16 -0.45 6.09
CA VAL A 115 1.18 -1.41 5.59
C VAL A 115 -0.19 -1.08 6.18
N PRO A 116 -1.18 -0.67 5.36
CA PRO A 116 -2.53 -0.46 5.86
C PRO A 116 -3.18 -1.81 6.17
N ASP A 117 -4.29 -1.78 6.89
CA ASP A 117 -5.12 -2.95 7.10
C ASP A 117 -5.90 -3.30 5.84
N ILE A 118 -6.34 -2.26 5.13
CA ILE A 118 -7.12 -2.36 3.90
C ILE A 118 -6.54 -1.37 2.88
N LEU A 119 -6.23 -1.86 1.70
CA LEU A 119 -6.00 -1.04 0.50
C LEU A 119 -7.28 -1.06 -0.34
N ILE A 120 -7.82 0.10 -0.66
CA ILE A 120 -8.84 0.28 -1.68
C ILE A 120 -8.16 0.92 -2.89
N ALA A 121 -8.22 0.30 -4.06
CA ALA A 121 -7.52 0.79 -5.24
C ALA A 121 -8.43 0.83 -6.47
N ASP A 122 -8.37 1.93 -7.22
CA ASP A 122 -8.82 1.92 -8.61
C ASP A 122 -7.76 1.26 -9.51
N LEU A 123 -8.21 0.52 -10.51
CA LEU A 123 -7.35 -0.04 -11.56
C LEU A 123 -7.09 0.97 -12.69
N MET A 124 -7.92 2.01 -12.80
CA MET A 124 -7.89 3.02 -13.86
C MET A 124 -7.20 4.31 -13.43
N MET A 125 -6.03 4.22 -12.78
CA MET A 125 -5.22 5.38 -12.41
C MET A 125 -4.15 5.70 -13.46
N PRO A 126 -3.85 6.98 -13.74
CA PRO A 126 -2.78 7.36 -14.65
C PRO A 126 -1.39 7.00 -14.07
N GLY A 127 -0.47 6.63 -14.97
CA GLY A 127 0.95 6.46 -14.67
C GLY A 127 1.36 5.07 -14.12
N ILE A 128 0.42 4.21 -13.73
CA ILE A 128 0.72 2.84 -13.31
C ILE A 128 -0.35 1.85 -13.76
N ASP A 129 0.05 0.65 -14.16
CA ASP A 129 -0.90 -0.45 -14.39
C ASP A 129 -1.39 -0.99 -13.04
N GLY A 130 -2.65 -0.70 -12.70
CA GLY A 130 -3.28 -1.13 -11.46
C GLY A 130 -3.27 -2.65 -11.26
N PHE A 131 -3.35 -3.44 -12.34
CA PHE A 131 -3.30 -4.89 -12.24
C PHE A 131 -1.92 -5.37 -11.81
N GLU A 132 -0.88 -4.81 -12.42
CA GLU A 132 0.51 -5.11 -12.07
C GLU A 132 0.84 -4.63 -10.65
N MET A 133 0.30 -3.49 -10.23
CA MET A 133 0.41 -3.01 -8.85
C MET A 133 -0.14 -4.05 -7.86
N ILE A 134 -1.37 -4.53 -8.06
CA ILE A 134 -1.98 -5.53 -7.17
C ILE A 134 -1.19 -6.84 -7.17
N ARG A 135 -0.73 -7.32 -8.33
CA ARG A 135 0.11 -8.53 -8.43
C ARG A 135 1.40 -8.40 -7.65
N ARG A 136 2.10 -7.27 -7.76
CA ARG A 136 3.33 -7.01 -7.01
C ARG A 136 3.09 -6.97 -5.51
N LEU A 137 2.01 -6.32 -5.08
CA LEU A 137 1.63 -6.29 -3.66
C LEU A 137 1.37 -7.70 -3.13
N ARG A 138 0.70 -8.56 -3.90
CA ARG A 138 0.41 -9.94 -3.51
C ARG A 138 1.58 -10.90 -3.62
N ALA A 139 2.56 -10.62 -4.47
CA ALA A 139 3.80 -11.38 -4.52
C ALA A 139 4.67 -11.19 -3.26
N ASN A 140 4.42 -10.16 -2.46
CA ASN A 140 5.13 -9.89 -1.22
C ASN A 140 4.42 -10.53 -0.01
N THR A 141 5.03 -11.58 0.56
CA THR A 141 4.48 -12.33 1.71
C THR A 141 4.27 -11.49 2.96
N ASP A 142 5.04 -10.41 3.13
CA ASP A 142 4.89 -9.50 4.27
C ASP A 142 3.59 -8.68 4.20
N LEU A 143 2.98 -8.60 3.02
CA LEU A 143 1.73 -7.90 2.75
C LEU A 143 0.51 -8.83 2.71
N ALA A 144 0.70 -10.13 2.96
CA ALA A 144 -0.37 -11.13 2.86
C ALA A 144 -1.53 -10.89 3.83
N ARG A 145 -1.30 -10.13 4.92
CA ARG A 145 -2.34 -9.78 5.90
C ARG A 145 -3.17 -8.55 5.51
N MET A 146 -2.69 -7.74 4.58
CA MET A 146 -3.39 -6.55 4.09
C MET A 146 -4.52 -6.99 3.17
N ASP A 147 -5.75 -6.59 3.48
CA ASP A 147 -6.88 -6.83 2.59
C ASP A 147 -6.79 -5.85 1.40
N ILE A 148 -7.13 -6.32 0.20
CA ILE A 148 -7.18 -5.47 -0.98
C ILE A 148 -8.60 -5.53 -1.56
N ILE A 149 -9.17 -4.35 -1.75
CA ILE A 149 -10.45 -4.11 -2.40
C ILE A 149 -10.16 -3.31 -3.67
N VAL A 150 -10.63 -3.82 -4.80
CA VAL A 150 -10.64 -3.08 -6.06
C VAL A 150 -12.00 -2.42 -6.22
N VAL A 151 -11.99 -1.12 -6.55
CA VAL A 151 -13.20 -0.38 -6.94
C VAL A 151 -12.91 0.32 -8.26
N SER A 152 -13.52 -0.13 -9.36
CA SER A 152 -13.18 0.37 -10.70
C SER A 152 -14.39 0.45 -11.62
N ASP A 153 -14.26 1.23 -12.71
CA ASP A 153 -15.23 1.26 -13.83
C ASP A 153 -15.04 0.09 -14.82
N ILE A 154 -13.96 -0.69 -14.69
CA ILE A 154 -13.75 -1.89 -15.49
C ILE A 154 -14.76 -2.97 -15.08
N ASP A 155 -15.37 -3.63 -16.07
CA ASP A 155 -16.30 -4.72 -15.82
C ASP A 155 -15.64 -5.88 -15.04
N ARG A 156 -16.41 -6.49 -14.13
CA ARG A 156 -15.90 -7.55 -13.26
C ARG A 156 -15.38 -8.75 -14.05
N ASP A 157 -16.07 -9.16 -15.11
CA ASP A 157 -15.65 -10.31 -15.91
C ASP A 157 -14.37 -10.01 -16.67
N GLU A 158 -14.18 -8.76 -17.11
CA GLU A 158 -12.91 -8.31 -17.70
C GLU A 158 -11.76 -8.33 -16.68
N ILE A 159 -12.01 -7.85 -15.46
CA ILE A 159 -11.01 -7.89 -14.38
C ILE A 159 -10.60 -9.35 -14.08
N LEU A 160 -11.57 -10.26 -14.00
CA LEU A 160 -11.34 -11.67 -13.77
C LEU A 160 -10.58 -12.32 -14.93
N ALA A 161 -10.94 -12.01 -16.17
CA ALA A 161 -10.27 -12.50 -17.37
C ALA A 161 -8.80 -12.06 -17.43
N ARG A 162 -8.50 -10.84 -16.94
CA ARG A 162 -7.12 -10.35 -16.84
C ARG A 162 -6.33 -11.05 -15.73
N GLY A 163 -6.96 -11.75 -14.79
CA GLY A 163 -6.31 -12.62 -13.80
C GLY A 163 -5.71 -11.87 -12.62
N LEU A 164 -6.55 -11.22 -11.82
CA LEU A 164 -6.19 -10.80 -10.47
C LEU A 164 -6.13 -12.01 -9.51
N PRO A 165 -5.34 -11.95 -8.42
CA PRO A 165 -5.34 -12.98 -7.38
C PRO A 165 -6.76 -13.22 -6.82
N ALA A 166 -7.08 -14.48 -6.52
CA ALA A 166 -8.44 -14.89 -6.18
C ALA A 166 -8.94 -14.35 -4.82
N ASP A 167 -8.05 -13.88 -3.95
CA ASP A 167 -8.38 -13.29 -2.65
C ASP A 167 -8.81 -11.82 -2.74
N ILE A 168 -8.67 -11.19 -3.91
CA ILE A 168 -8.99 -9.78 -4.10
C ILE A 168 -10.51 -9.59 -4.19
N THR A 169 -11.03 -8.72 -3.33
CA THR A 169 -12.45 -8.31 -3.42
C THR A 169 -12.60 -7.27 -4.53
N ILE A 170 -13.58 -7.44 -5.41
CA ILE A 170 -13.79 -6.57 -6.58
C ILE A 170 -15.20 -5.98 -6.52
N PHE A 171 -15.27 -4.65 -6.66
CA PHE A 171 -16.49 -3.87 -6.74
C PHE A 171 -16.46 -2.95 -7.96
N GLY A 172 -17.65 -2.70 -8.53
CA GLY A 172 -17.85 -1.72 -9.58
C GLY A 172 -18.19 -0.33 -9.02
N LYS A 173 -17.97 0.72 -9.80
CA LYS A 173 -18.54 2.05 -9.54
C LYS A 173 -20.02 2.08 -10.01
N PRO A 174 -20.94 2.79 -9.32
CA PRO A 174 -20.72 3.70 -8.19
C PRO A 174 -20.27 2.97 -6.91
N ILE A 175 -19.41 3.62 -6.13
CA ILE A 175 -18.71 3.02 -4.99
C ILE A 175 -19.72 2.40 -3.99
N PRO A 176 -19.66 1.09 -3.71
CA PRO A 176 -20.61 0.42 -2.82
C PRO A 176 -20.20 0.60 -1.35
N PHE A 177 -20.35 1.83 -0.84
CA PHE A 177 -19.97 2.19 0.53
C PHE A 177 -20.61 1.31 1.60
N HIS A 178 -21.81 0.78 1.37
CA HIS A 178 -22.48 -0.12 2.30
C HIS A 178 -21.74 -1.47 2.43
N GLU A 179 -21.24 -2.03 1.32
CA GLU A 179 -20.46 -3.27 1.30
C GLU A 179 -19.08 -3.06 1.93
N ILE A 180 -18.42 -1.94 1.57
CA ILE A 180 -17.14 -1.55 2.16
C ILE A 180 -17.27 -1.38 3.68
N LYS A 181 -18.32 -0.71 4.16
CA LYS A 181 -18.60 -0.58 5.59
C LYS A 181 -18.80 -1.94 6.27
N GLY A 182 -19.55 -2.85 5.63
CA GLY A 182 -19.75 -4.22 6.11
C GLY A 182 -18.44 -4.99 6.24
N PHE A 183 -17.56 -4.87 5.24
CA PHE A 183 -16.22 -5.46 5.26
C PHE A 183 -15.39 -4.95 6.45
N ILE A 184 -15.37 -3.63 6.66
CA ILE A 184 -14.64 -2.98 7.76
C ILE A 184 -15.19 -3.43 9.12
N LEU A 185 -16.51 -3.52 9.28
CA LEU A 185 -17.14 -4.01 10.51
C LEU A 185 -16.76 -5.47 10.80
N GLY A 186 -16.74 -6.33 9.77
CA GLY A 186 -16.27 -7.71 9.92
C GLY A 186 -14.81 -7.79 10.35
N ARG A 187 -13.96 -6.91 9.81
CA ARG A 187 -12.55 -6.81 10.19
C ARG A 187 -12.40 -6.34 11.65
N LEU A 188 -13.13 -5.31 12.05
CA LEU A 188 -13.17 -4.81 13.44
C LEU A 188 -13.60 -5.89 14.44
N ALA A 189 -14.67 -6.63 14.13
CA ALA A 189 -15.15 -7.72 14.99
C ALA A 189 -14.11 -8.85 15.12
N SER A 190 -13.36 -9.13 14.06
CA SER A 190 -12.29 -10.14 14.08
C SER A 190 -11.11 -9.73 14.94
N ARG A 191 -10.82 -8.43 15.08
CA ARG A 191 -9.79 -7.90 15.98
C ARG A 191 -10.13 -8.10 17.46
N GLN A 192 -11.38 -7.84 17.83
CA GLN A 192 -11.86 -7.93 19.21
C GLN A 192 -11.91 -9.36 19.77
N ARG A 193 -11.87 -10.38 18.90
CA ARG A 193 -11.89 -11.79 19.31
C ARG A 193 -10.50 -12.35 19.62
N VAL A 194 -9.44 -11.64 19.21
CA VAL A 194 -8.04 -12.09 19.36
C VAL A 194 -7.33 -11.36 20.52
N SER A 195 -7.95 -10.31 21.07
CA SER A 195 -7.47 -9.58 22.27
C SER A 195 -7.95 -10.20 23.58
#